data_AF-A0A3C0WAF8-F1
#
_entry.id   AF-A0A3C0WAF8-F1
#
_cell.length_a   1.000
_cell.length_b   1.000
_cell.length_c   1.000
_cell.angle_alpha   90.00
_cell.angle_beta   90.00
_cell.angle_gamma   90.00
#
_symmetry.space_group_name_H-M   'P 1'
#
loop_
_entity.id
_entity.type
_entity.pdbx_description
1 polymer ?
#
loop_
_entity_poly.entity_id
_entity_poly.type
_entity_poly.pdbx_seq_one_letter_code
_entity_poly.pdbx_strand_id
1 'polypeptide(L)'
;IKDIEKSKKYPNAARDSQNRLLVAGAIGVSHDMEERAAALVEAQVDVLALDSAHGHSENILKAVSRIKSLYPHIPLIAGNVATAAGTEALIKAGADCVKVGIGPGSICT
;
A
#
# COMPACT_ATOMS: atom_id res chain seq x y z
N ILE A 1 1.31 25.65 19.18
CA ILE A 1 0.20 25.43 20.16
C ILE A 1 -0.82 24.42 19.63
N LYS A 2 -1.37 24.60 18.41
CA LYS A 2 -2.39 23.70 17.83
C LYS A 2 -2.03 22.21 17.81
N ASP A 3 -0.79 21.82 17.52
CA ASP A 3 -0.42 20.40 17.44
C ASP A 3 -0.42 19.71 18.81
N ILE A 4 -0.04 20.44 19.87
CA ILE A 4 -0.10 19.94 21.26
C ILE A 4 -1.56 19.76 21.68
N GLU A 5 -2.42 20.73 21.35
CA GLU A 5 -3.86 20.65 21.61
C GLU A 5 -4.50 19.47 20.86
N LYS A 6 -4.18 19.30 19.57
CA LYS A 6 -4.63 18.15 18.77
C LYS A 6 -4.10 16.84 19.33
N SER A 7 -2.87 16.81 19.84
CA SER A 7 -2.29 15.60 20.44
C SER A 7 -3.05 15.17 21.69
N LYS A 8 -3.35 16.13 22.59
CA LYS A 8 -4.16 15.87 23.79
C LYS A 8 -5.61 15.52 23.46
N LYS A 9 -6.20 16.19 22.46
CA LYS A 9 -7.59 15.98 22.03
C LYS A 9 -7.78 14.64 21.32
N TYR A 10 -6.78 14.19 20.55
CA TYR A 10 -6.81 12.95 19.77
C TYR A 10 -5.63 12.05 20.18
N PRO A 11 -5.68 11.43 21.36
CA PRO A 11 -4.58 10.63 21.90
C PRO A 11 -4.34 9.33 21.10
N ASN A 12 -5.39 8.81 20.45
CA ASN A 12 -5.34 7.57 19.67
C ASN A 12 -5.21 7.82 18.15
N ALA A 13 -4.79 9.03 17.74
CA ALA A 13 -4.59 9.31 16.32
C ALA A 13 -3.45 8.46 15.77
N ALA A 14 -3.65 7.87 14.58
CA ALA A 14 -2.63 7.14 13.86
C ALA A 14 -1.51 8.11 13.42
N ARG A 15 -0.35 7.99 14.04
CA ARG A 15 0.80 8.87 13.81
C ARG A 15 2.09 8.09 13.69
N ASP A 16 3.02 8.64 12.93
CA ASP A 16 4.38 8.12 12.83
C ASP A 16 5.22 8.49 14.07
N SER A 17 6.49 8.06 14.09
CA SER A 17 7.44 8.36 15.17
C SER A 17 7.80 9.85 15.27
N GLN A 18 7.46 10.66 14.28
CA GLN A 18 7.63 12.11 14.26
C GLN A 18 6.35 12.86 14.64
N ASN A 19 5.31 12.14 15.08
CA ASN A 19 3.99 12.67 15.46
C ASN A 19 3.23 13.34 14.30
N ARG A 20 3.53 12.97 13.05
CA ARG A 20 2.76 13.32 11.84
C ARG A 20 1.65 12.27 11.63
N LEU A 21 0.54 12.65 11.00
CA LEU A 21 -0.53 11.69 10.69
C LEU A 21 -0.04 10.69 9.63
N LEU A 22 -0.36 9.41 9.82
CA LEU A 22 -0.03 8.39 8.83
C LEU A 22 -0.86 8.57 7.55
N VAL A 23 -0.23 8.38 6.40
CA VAL A 23 -0.86 8.43 5.08
C VAL A 23 -0.40 7.28 4.19
N ALA A 24 -1.34 6.71 3.45
CA ALA A 24 -1.07 5.70 2.43
C ALA A 24 -1.55 6.20 1.06
N GLY A 25 -0.82 5.85 0.01
CA GLY A 25 -1.14 6.23 -1.37
C GLY A 25 -1.29 5.01 -2.26
N ALA A 26 -2.38 4.96 -3.03
CA ALA A 26 -2.63 3.86 -3.97
C ALA A 26 -1.93 4.11 -5.33
N ILE A 27 -1.38 3.04 -5.91
CA ILE A 27 -0.82 3.01 -7.25
C ILE A 27 -1.39 1.82 -8.03
N GLY A 28 -1.55 2.00 -9.34
CA GLY A 28 -1.86 0.89 -10.26
C GLY A 28 -0.58 0.29 -10.86
N VAL A 29 -0.75 -0.55 -11.88
CA VAL A 29 0.37 -1.18 -12.63
C VAL A 29 0.46 -0.71 -14.08
N SER A 30 -0.05 0.49 -14.34
CA SER A 30 0.07 1.17 -15.64
C SER A 30 1.51 1.63 -15.88
N HIS A 31 1.78 2.11 -17.10
CA HIS A 31 3.11 2.57 -17.52
C HIS A 31 3.69 3.71 -16.66
N ASP A 32 2.83 4.47 -15.97
CA ASP A 32 3.17 5.59 -15.09
C ASP A 32 3.34 5.17 -13.60
N MET A 33 3.33 3.87 -13.29
CA MET A 33 3.42 3.34 -11.92
C MET A 33 4.64 3.88 -11.16
N GLU A 34 5.84 3.85 -11.77
CA GLU A 34 7.08 4.27 -11.11
C GLU A 34 7.09 5.79 -10.84
N GLU A 35 6.58 6.60 -11.78
CA GLU A 35 6.45 8.05 -11.63
C GLU A 35 5.48 8.39 -10.48
N ARG A 36 4.31 7.74 -10.45
CA ARG A 36 3.34 7.94 -9.36
C ARG A 36 3.88 7.50 -8.00
N ALA A 37 4.57 6.37 -7.95
CA ALA A 37 5.20 5.91 -6.72
C ALA A 37 6.29 6.90 -6.25
N ALA A 38 7.12 7.39 -7.17
CA ALA A 38 8.15 8.39 -6.86
C ALA A 38 7.54 9.68 -6.28
N ALA A 39 6.49 10.20 -6.91
CA ALA A 39 5.82 11.41 -6.44
C ALA A 39 5.22 11.23 -5.03
N LEU A 40 4.64 10.07 -4.73
CA LEU A 40 4.12 9.76 -3.38
C LEU A 40 5.24 9.62 -2.34
N VAL A 41 6.35 8.99 -2.71
CA VAL A 41 7.52 8.83 -1.83
C VAL A 41 8.19 10.18 -1.56
N GLU A 42 8.32 11.04 -2.57
CA GLU A 42 8.80 12.43 -2.41
C GLU A 42 7.89 13.23 -1.47
N ALA A 43 6.57 13.02 -1.56
CA ALA A 43 5.59 13.57 -0.64
C ALA A 43 5.57 12.90 0.75
N GLN A 44 6.51 11.98 1.02
CA GLN A 44 6.70 11.30 2.31
C GLN A 44 5.53 10.40 2.73
N VAL A 45 4.93 9.68 1.78
CA VAL A 45 3.93 8.65 2.09
C VAL A 45 4.51 7.58 3.02
N ASP A 46 3.72 7.10 3.98
CA ASP A 46 4.17 6.07 4.93
C ASP A 46 4.02 4.66 4.35
N VAL A 47 3.05 4.46 3.45
CA VAL A 47 2.72 3.15 2.85
C VAL A 47 2.28 3.32 1.40
N LEU A 48 2.79 2.47 0.50
CA LEU A 48 2.26 2.33 -0.85
C LEU A 48 1.25 1.17 -0.89
N ALA A 49 0.15 1.36 -1.62
CA ALA A 49 -0.84 0.31 -1.87
C ALA A 49 -0.95 0.03 -3.37
N LEU A 50 -0.42 -1.10 -3.82
CA LEU A 50 -0.59 -1.55 -5.19
C LEU A 50 -1.98 -2.18 -5.34
N ASP A 51 -2.86 -1.48 -6.03
CA ASP A 51 -4.29 -1.80 -6.10
C ASP A 51 -4.66 -2.44 -7.44
N SER A 52 -5.23 -3.64 -7.38
CA SER A 52 -5.74 -4.40 -8.52
C SER A 52 -6.96 -5.21 -8.10
N ALA A 53 -7.89 -5.44 -9.05
CA ALA A 53 -9.01 -6.34 -8.84
C ALA A 53 -8.57 -7.79 -8.59
N HIS A 54 -7.45 -8.21 -9.19
CA HIS A 54 -6.84 -9.53 -9.00
C HIS A 54 -5.31 -9.41 -8.92
N GLY A 55 -4.76 -9.62 -7.73
CA GLY A 55 -3.33 -9.49 -7.43
C GLY A 55 -2.50 -10.74 -7.74
N HIS A 56 -3.15 -11.89 -7.96
CA HIS A 56 -2.46 -13.13 -8.33
C HIS A 56 -2.28 -13.25 -9.84
N SER A 57 -1.65 -12.23 -10.44
CA SER A 57 -1.30 -12.20 -11.86
C SER A 57 0.15 -11.79 -12.06
N GLU A 58 0.78 -12.26 -13.13
CA GLU A 58 2.22 -12.09 -13.35
C GLU A 58 2.66 -10.61 -13.40
N ASN A 59 1.86 -9.75 -14.03
CA ASN A 59 2.14 -8.30 -14.08
C ASN A 59 2.12 -7.67 -12.68
N ILE A 60 1.22 -8.09 -11.80
CA ILE A 60 1.14 -7.58 -10.42
C ILE A 60 2.33 -8.09 -9.61
N LEU A 61 2.66 -9.38 -9.69
CA LEU A 61 3.80 -9.94 -8.95
C LEU A 61 5.13 -9.28 -9.35
N LYS A 62 5.31 -9.01 -10.66
CA LYS A 62 6.46 -8.26 -11.18
C LYS A 62 6.46 -6.82 -10.66
N ALA A 63 5.31 -6.16 -10.64
CA ALA A 63 5.18 -4.79 -10.15
C ALA A 63 5.48 -4.69 -8.64
N VAL A 64 5.00 -5.63 -7.83
CA VAL A 64 5.33 -5.74 -6.39
C VAL A 64 6.84 -5.85 -6.20
N SER A 65 7.46 -6.81 -6.90
CA SER A 65 8.92 -7.03 -6.84
C SER A 65 9.69 -5.77 -7.25
N ARG A 66 9.23 -5.07 -8.30
CA ARG A 66 9.83 -3.85 -8.81
C ARG A 66 9.73 -2.69 -7.82
N ILE A 67 8.55 -2.43 -7.26
CA ILE A 67 8.35 -1.36 -6.27
C ILE A 67 9.18 -1.62 -5.01
N LYS A 68 9.20 -2.86 -4.50
CA LYS A 68 10.05 -3.21 -3.35
C LYS A 68 11.54 -3.06 -3.65
N SER A 69 11.98 -3.31 -4.88
CA SER A 69 13.38 -3.07 -5.27
C SER A 69 13.73 -1.58 -5.31
N LEU A 70 12.81 -0.70 -5.70
CA LEU A 70 13.04 0.74 -5.77
C LEU A 70 12.93 1.41 -4.39
N TYR A 71 11.94 1.00 -3.60
CA TYR A 71 11.60 1.60 -2.30
C TYR A 71 11.57 0.54 -1.20
N PRO A 72 12.70 -0.13 -0.89
CA PRO A 72 12.73 -1.26 0.05
C PRO A 72 12.32 -0.88 1.48
N HIS A 73 12.47 0.40 1.84
CA HIS A 73 12.17 0.96 3.14
C HIS A 73 10.71 1.41 3.31
N ILE A 74 9.93 1.46 2.22
CA ILE A 74 8.51 1.79 2.27
C ILE A 74 7.70 0.50 2.31
N PRO A 75 6.82 0.31 3.32
CA PRO A 75 5.87 -0.79 3.33
C PRO A 75 4.96 -0.77 2.10
N LEU A 76 4.74 -1.95 1.53
CA LEU A 76 3.88 -2.17 0.37
C LEU A 76 2.72 -3.10 0.72
N ILE A 77 1.51 -2.58 0.60
CA ILE A 77 0.28 -3.38 0.58
C ILE A 77 0.04 -3.83 -0.86
N ALA A 78 -0.22 -5.11 -1.09
CA ALA A 78 -0.56 -5.64 -2.41
C ALA A 78 -1.80 -6.53 -2.37
N GLY A 79 -2.61 -6.47 -3.42
CA GLY A 79 -3.83 -7.26 -3.55
C GLY A 79 -4.58 -6.97 -4.85
N ASN A 80 -5.82 -7.42 -5.01
CA ASN A 80 -6.57 -8.27 -4.08
C ASN A 80 -6.40 -9.75 -4.37
N VAL A 81 -6.45 -10.58 -3.33
CA VAL A 81 -6.48 -12.05 -3.48
C VAL A 81 -7.64 -12.66 -2.73
N ALA A 82 -8.05 -13.86 -3.14
CA ALA A 82 -9.11 -14.64 -2.50
C ALA A 82 -8.69 -16.10 -2.24
N THR A 83 -7.42 -16.44 -2.46
CA THR A 83 -6.89 -17.80 -2.31
C THR A 83 -5.59 -17.80 -1.54
N ALA A 84 -5.30 -18.92 -0.87
CA ALA A 84 -4.03 -19.13 -0.17
C ALA A 84 -2.83 -19.01 -1.14
N ALA A 85 -2.94 -19.61 -2.33
CA ALA A 85 -1.90 -19.55 -3.36
C ALA A 85 -1.60 -18.11 -3.81
N GLY A 86 -2.64 -17.28 -4.03
CA GLY A 86 -2.44 -15.88 -4.39
C GLY A 86 -1.81 -15.06 -3.26
N THR A 87 -2.20 -15.35 -2.02
CA THR A 87 -1.60 -14.74 -0.82
C THR A 87 -0.11 -15.08 -0.73
N GLU A 88 0.24 -16.36 -0.87
CA GLU A 88 1.62 -16.82 -0.84
C GLU A 88 2.46 -16.24 -1.99
N ALA A 89 1.88 -16.13 -3.19
CA ALA A 89 2.55 -15.51 -4.33
C ALA A 89 2.91 -14.04 -4.09
N LEU A 90 2.01 -13.26 -3.50
CA LEU A 90 2.27 -11.85 -3.15
C LEU A 90 3.33 -11.71 -2.05
N ILE A 91 3.30 -12.58 -1.04
CA ILE A 91 4.32 -12.62 0.02
C ILE A 91 5.70 -12.91 -0.61
N LYS A 92 5.78 -13.92 -1.48
CA LYS A 92 7.03 -14.28 -2.18
C LYS A 92 7.53 -13.17 -3.11
N ALA A 93 6.63 -12.40 -3.71
CA ALA A 93 6.99 -11.23 -4.52
C ALA A 93 7.51 -10.04 -3.68
N GLY A 94 7.31 -10.06 -2.36
CA GLY A 94 7.85 -9.07 -1.43
C GLY A 94 6.82 -8.13 -0.81
N ALA A 95 5.52 -8.40 -0.93
CA ALA A 95 4.51 -7.59 -0.25
C ALA A 95 4.67 -7.68 1.28
N ASP A 96 4.64 -6.53 1.97
CA ASP A 96 4.71 -6.47 3.43
C ASP A 96 3.32 -6.72 4.06
N CYS A 97 2.25 -6.48 3.30
CA CYS A 97 0.88 -6.72 3.68
C CYS A 97 0.05 -7.17 2.47
N VAL A 98 -0.85 -8.14 2.67
CA VAL A 98 -1.72 -8.67 1.62
C VAL A 98 -3.17 -8.23 1.84
N LYS A 99 -3.77 -7.56 0.84
CA LYS A 99 -5.18 -7.16 0.84
C LYS A 99 -6.05 -8.31 0.30
N VAL A 100 -6.96 -8.81 1.13
CA VAL A 100 -7.81 -9.98 0.82
C VAL A 100 -9.26 -9.56 0.53
N GLY A 101 -9.85 -10.13 -0.51
CA GLY A 101 -11.26 -9.97 -0.88
C GLY A 101 -11.45 -9.63 -2.36
N ILE A 102 -12.16 -10.48 -3.09
CA ILE A 102 -12.54 -10.24 -4.50
C ILE A 102 -14.04 -10.44 -4.62
N GLY A 103 -14.77 -9.39 -5.02
CA GLY A 103 -16.25 -9.39 -5.07
C GLY A 103 -17.05 -9.06 -3.79
N PRO A 104 -16.51 -8.97 -2.54
CA PRO A 104 -17.36 -8.76 -1.36
C PRO A 104 -17.77 -7.30 -1.13
N GLY A 105 -17.32 -6.36 -1.97
CA GLY A 105 -17.64 -4.94 -1.83
C GLY A 105 -19.10 -4.68 -2.20
N SER A 106 -19.78 -3.82 -1.44
CA SER A 106 -21.22 -3.52 -1.62
C SER A 106 -21.61 -2.99 -3.00
N ILE A 107 -20.64 -2.45 -3.76
CA ILE A 107 -20.81 -1.93 -5.11
C ILE A 107 -20.00 -2.69 -6.17
N CYS A 108 -19.28 -3.75 -5.78
CA CYS A 108 -18.52 -4.56 -6.70
C CYS A 108 -19.47 -5.54 -7.40
N THR A 109 -19.52 -5.51 -8.74
CA THR A 109 -20.32 -6.43 -9.56
C THR A 109 -19.44 -7.44 -10.26
#